data_AF-A0A497MD22-F1
#
_entry.id   AF-A0A497MD22-F1
#
_cell.length_a   1.000
_cell.length_b   1.000
_cell.length_c   1.000
_cell.angle_alpha   90.00
_cell.angle_beta   90.00
_cell.angle_gamma   90.00
#
_symmetry.space_group_name_H-M   'P 1'
#
loop_
_entity.id
_entity.type
_entity.pdbx_description
1 polymer ?
#
loop_
_entity_poly.entity_id
_entity_poly.type
_entity_poly.pdbx_seq_one_letter_code
_entity_poly.pdbx_strand_id
1 'polypeptide(L)'
;MEEMFRRARLRDWLTLLLVVLVLSETLLYMDLLQRYTQLQRSFSELHSILRGIRPFRTPFNASDVKAFLEAQYVPEAGLLRAATIAVPDAERIYVASDNLLASRALQVLGSQIAYNVCRTLDLYYNGGFDGQHEILIGVRAEHIGGATGLVVYNKTIYSEKFGMEFTICREVHETGGDSYDKYADLIVYVALKRLMSGDFEEAKTLMDLLMDMWDGYGFRDTAWEAENLYESYKLALAVYLWRALNAAKPSYTKYADVIARITEIAYYVCTDWKRGIRTHYRVVDGRVIPEGDCNVETTSIYVLAYLSDYPVRIGLMSQKNWDKTVEDFRAYPLTFPTQTLNAPKKVHEKPVKAS
;
A
#
# COMPACT_ATOMS: atom_id res chain seq x y z
N MET A 1 -54.28 39.67 21.78
CA MET A 1 -54.47 39.30 20.36
C MET A 1 -53.12 39.21 19.63
N GLU A 2 -52.25 40.21 19.78
CA GLU A 2 -50.91 40.27 19.16
C GLU A 2 -49.96 39.14 19.58
N GLU A 3 -49.95 38.75 20.85
CA GLU A 3 -49.12 37.63 21.34
C GLU A 3 -49.56 36.27 20.79
N MET A 4 -50.86 36.10 20.55
CA MET A 4 -51.43 34.90 19.92
C MET A 4 -51.01 34.81 18.45
N PHE A 5 -51.02 35.94 17.73
CA PHE A 5 -50.49 36.02 16.37
C PHE A 5 -48.97 35.78 16.31
N ARG A 6 -48.21 36.25 17.31
CA ARG A 6 -46.76 36.01 17.40
C ARG A 6 -46.43 34.55 17.64
N ARG A 7 -47.18 33.87 18.53
CA ARG A 7 -47.03 32.42 18.80
C ARG A 7 -47.44 31.57 17.59
N ALA A 8 -48.51 31.92 16.89
CA ALA A 8 -48.90 31.25 15.65
C ALA A 8 -47.81 31.37 14.58
N ARG A 9 -47.28 32.59 14.37
CA ARG A 9 -46.21 32.83 13.40
C ARG A 9 -44.91 32.11 13.77
N LEU A 10 -44.55 32.04 15.05
CA LEU A 10 -43.37 31.31 15.54
C LEU A 10 -43.50 29.79 15.33
N ARG A 11 -44.70 29.25 15.53
CA ARG A 11 -45.01 27.84 15.25
C ARG A 11 -44.87 27.53 13.76
N ASP A 12 -45.34 28.42 12.90
CA ASP A 12 -45.23 28.24 11.44
C ASP A 12 -43.76 28.28 10.98
N TRP A 13 -42.94 29.18 11.54
CA TRP A 13 -41.49 29.23 11.28
C TRP A 13 -40.74 27.99 11.80
N LEU A 14 -41.07 27.50 13.00
CA LEU A 14 -40.49 26.26 13.54
C LEU A 14 -40.85 25.05 12.68
N THR A 15 -42.10 25.00 12.19
CA THR A 15 -42.56 23.93 11.29
C THR A 15 -41.78 23.97 9.97
N LEU A 16 -41.58 25.15 9.40
CA LEU A 16 -40.78 25.34 8.18
C LEU A 16 -39.32 24.90 8.38
N LEU A 17 -38.69 25.29 9.49
CA LEU A 17 -37.31 24.89 9.82
C LEU A 17 -37.18 23.37 9.93
N LEU A 18 -38.14 22.72 10.58
CA LEU A 18 -38.14 21.27 10.78
C LEU A 18 -38.32 20.52 9.46
N VAL A 19 -39.16 21.03 8.55
CA VAL A 19 -39.29 20.52 7.18
C VAL A 19 -37.97 20.66 6.41
N VAL A 20 -37.29 21.80 6.51
CA VAL A 20 -35.99 22.00 5.85
C VAL A 20 -34.91 21.06 6.38
N LEU A 21 -34.85 20.85 7.70
CA LEU A 21 -33.89 19.93 8.32
C LEU A 21 -34.12 18.48 7.86
N VAL A 22 -35.38 18.01 7.91
CA VAL A 22 -35.74 16.67 7.42
C VAL A 22 -35.41 16.51 5.93
N LEU A 23 -35.72 17.52 5.10
CA LEU A 23 -35.36 17.50 3.69
C LEU A 23 -33.83 17.46 3.48
N SER A 24 -33.06 18.21 4.27
CA SER A 24 -31.59 18.20 4.18
C SER A 24 -30.98 16.87 4.59
N GLU A 25 -31.47 16.23 5.66
CA GLU A 25 -31.03 14.90 6.07
C GLU A 25 -31.42 13.83 5.04
N THR A 26 -32.64 13.89 4.51
CA THR A 26 -33.06 12.95 3.46
C THR A 26 -32.24 13.10 2.19
N LEU A 27 -31.90 14.32 1.76
CA LEU A 27 -31.03 14.53 0.61
C LEU A 27 -29.61 14.00 0.86
N LEU A 28 -29.06 14.22 2.06
CA LEU A 28 -27.76 13.66 2.45
C LEU A 28 -27.79 12.12 2.47
N TYR A 29 -28.86 11.53 2.99
CA TYR A 29 -29.06 10.08 3.03
C TYR A 29 -29.21 9.48 1.62
N MET A 30 -29.93 10.18 0.73
CA MET A 30 -30.06 9.77 -0.67
C MET A 30 -28.73 9.86 -1.44
N ASP A 31 -27.91 10.90 -1.21
CA ASP A 31 -26.56 11.00 -1.77
C ASP A 31 -25.66 9.85 -1.26
N LEU A 32 -25.70 9.56 0.04
CA LEU A 32 -24.99 8.44 0.65
C LEU A 32 -25.44 7.09 0.05
N LEU A 33 -26.74 6.87 -0.12
CA LEU A 33 -27.27 5.65 -0.75
C LEU A 33 -26.87 5.53 -2.22
N GLN A 34 -26.85 6.64 -2.95
CA GLN A 34 -26.43 6.68 -4.35
C GLN A 34 -24.94 6.36 -4.49
N ARG A 35 -24.10 6.94 -3.64
CA ARG A 35 -22.66 6.59 -3.55
C ARG A 35 -22.46 5.14 -3.18
N TYR A 36 -23.20 4.63 -2.19
CA TYR A 36 -23.10 3.23 -1.76
C TYR A 36 -23.49 2.26 -2.88
N THR A 37 -24.54 2.56 -3.63
CA THR A 37 -24.98 1.72 -4.77
C THR A 37 -24.02 1.79 -5.96
N GLN A 38 -23.43 2.96 -6.26
CA GLN A 38 -22.35 3.08 -7.24
C GLN A 38 -21.12 2.28 -6.83
N LEU A 39 -20.75 2.33 -5.55
CA LEU A 39 -19.64 1.56 -5.00
C LEU A 39 -19.91 0.05 -5.16
N GLN A 40 -21.10 -0.44 -4.77
CA GLN A 40 -21.49 -1.84 -4.93
C GLN A 40 -21.46 -2.33 -6.38
N ARG A 41 -21.91 -1.50 -7.34
CA ARG A 41 -21.84 -1.83 -8.76
C ARG A 41 -20.40 -1.95 -9.25
N SER A 42 -19.57 -0.96 -8.91
CA SER A 42 -18.13 -0.97 -9.23
C SER A 42 -17.43 -2.21 -8.65
N PHE A 43 -17.78 -2.59 -7.41
CA PHE A 43 -17.30 -3.83 -6.80
C PHE A 43 -17.81 -5.09 -7.53
N SER A 44 -19.06 -5.12 -7.98
CA SER A 44 -19.61 -6.28 -8.69
C SER A 44 -18.96 -6.49 -10.07
N GLU A 45 -18.63 -5.40 -10.76
CA GLU A 45 -17.92 -5.39 -12.04
C GLU A 45 -16.44 -5.77 -11.84
N LEU A 46 -15.77 -5.21 -10.82
CA LEU A 46 -14.45 -5.66 -10.41
C LEU A 46 -14.45 -7.15 -10.07
N HIS A 47 -15.44 -7.62 -9.31
CA HIS A 47 -15.53 -9.02 -8.91
C HIS A 47 -15.88 -9.95 -10.08
N SER A 48 -16.55 -9.48 -11.14
CA SER A 48 -16.76 -10.27 -12.36
C SER A 48 -15.50 -10.33 -13.22
N ILE A 49 -14.77 -9.22 -13.34
CA ILE A 49 -13.45 -9.15 -13.99
C ILE A 49 -12.45 -10.04 -13.25
N LEU A 50 -12.33 -9.90 -11.93
CA LEU A 50 -11.42 -10.67 -11.08
C LEU A 50 -11.73 -12.18 -11.11
N ARG A 51 -13.00 -12.59 -11.23
CA ARG A 51 -13.39 -14.01 -11.40
C ARG A 51 -12.93 -14.60 -12.74
N GLY A 52 -12.70 -13.77 -13.76
CA GLY A 52 -12.16 -14.20 -15.05
C GLY A 52 -10.63 -14.29 -15.08
N ILE A 53 -9.94 -13.67 -14.12
CA ILE A 53 -8.48 -13.74 -14.00
C ILE A 53 -8.12 -15.06 -13.32
N ARG A 54 -7.38 -15.94 -14.03
CA ARG A 54 -6.85 -17.17 -13.42
C ARG A 54 -6.08 -16.81 -12.15
N PRO A 55 -6.21 -17.58 -11.05
CA PRO A 55 -5.46 -17.31 -9.84
C PRO A 55 -3.97 -17.29 -10.18
N PHE A 56 -3.35 -16.13 -9.99
CA PHE A 56 -1.93 -15.95 -10.22
C PHE A 56 -1.19 -16.84 -9.22
N ARG A 57 -0.25 -17.67 -9.68
CA ARG A 57 0.44 -18.62 -8.79
C ARG A 57 1.19 -17.83 -7.72
N THR A 58 0.87 -18.08 -6.45
CA THR A 58 1.50 -17.41 -5.33
C THR A 58 2.77 -18.16 -4.91
N PRO A 59 3.90 -17.47 -4.70
CA PRO A 59 5.16 -18.10 -4.30
C PRO A 59 5.23 -18.40 -2.79
N PHE A 60 4.22 -18.00 -2.03
CA PHE A 60 4.16 -18.14 -0.57
C PHE A 60 2.77 -18.60 -0.10
N ASN A 61 2.71 -19.04 1.15
CA ASN A 61 1.47 -19.36 1.85
C ASN A 61 0.90 -18.09 2.52
N ALA A 62 -0.35 -17.76 2.22
CA ALA A 62 -1.02 -16.57 2.75
C ALA A 62 -1.13 -16.56 4.29
N SER A 63 -1.36 -17.73 4.91
CA SER A 63 -1.45 -17.84 6.37
C SER A 63 -0.11 -17.57 7.05
N ASP A 64 0.99 -17.96 6.41
CA ASP A 64 2.34 -17.79 6.96
C ASP A 64 2.79 -16.33 6.91
N VAL A 65 2.61 -15.66 5.76
CA VAL A 65 2.93 -14.22 5.65
C VAL A 65 2.01 -13.37 6.54
N LYS A 66 0.76 -13.79 6.73
CA LYS A 66 -0.14 -13.17 7.72
C LYS A 66 0.42 -13.30 9.13
N ALA A 67 0.77 -14.52 9.55
CA ALA A 67 1.33 -14.77 10.87
C ALA A 67 2.62 -13.97 11.11
N PHE A 68 3.47 -13.83 10.09
CA PHE A 68 4.66 -12.99 10.16
C PHE A 68 4.33 -11.51 10.41
N LEU A 69 3.44 -10.92 9.61
CA LEU A 69 3.05 -9.51 9.75
C LEU A 69 2.38 -9.26 11.11
N GLU A 70 1.46 -10.14 11.53
CA GLU A 70 0.82 -10.06 12.85
C GLU A 70 1.85 -10.19 13.99
N ALA A 71 2.88 -11.00 13.81
CA ALA A 71 3.97 -11.12 14.78
C ALA A 71 4.80 -9.83 14.91
N GLN A 72 4.87 -8.98 13.87
CA GLN A 72 5.59 -7.71 13.94
C GLN A 72 4.78 -6.57 14.58
N TYR A 73 3.49 -6.77 14.86
CA TYR A 73 2.65 -5.75 15.48
C TYR A 73 3.15 -5.37 16.88
N VAL A 74 3.38 -4.07 17.09
CA VAL A 74 3.76 -3.42 18.35
C VAL A 74 2.50 -2.77 18.94
N PRO A 75 1.82 -3.41 19.91
CA PRO A 75 0.53 -2.92 20.41
C PRO A 75 0.57 -1.50 20.96
N GLU A 76 1.68 -1.11 21.60
CA GLU A 76 1.87 0.20 22.21
C GLU A 76 2.02 1.32 21.18
N ALA A 77 2.52 0.99 19.98
CA ALA A 77 2.59 1.92 18.86
C ALA A 77 1.34 1.88 17.99
N GLY A 78 0.58 0.77 18.01
CA GLY A 78 -0.52 0.53 17.08
C GLY A 78 -0.06 0.30 15.63
N LEU A 79 1.21 -0.05 15.45
CA LEU A 79 1.93 -0.19 14.17
C LEU A 79 2.83 -1.44 14.21
N LEU A 80 3.42 -1.84 13.09
CA LEU A 80 4.38 -2.94 12.96
C LEU A 80 5.81 -2.40 12.97
N ARG A 81 6.74 -3.13 13.60
CA ARG A 81 8.20 -2.86 13.46
C ARG A 81 8.70 -3.22 12.06
N ALA A 82 9.73 -2.54 11.59
CA ALA A 82 10.23 -2.67 10.22
C ALA A 82 10.87 -4.04 9.96
N ALA A 83 11.87 -4.40 10.75
CA ALA A 83 12.68 -5.60 10.57
C ALA A 83 12.72 -6.48 11.83
N THR A 84 13.26 -7.70 11.72
CA THR A 84 13.31 -8.63 12.86
C THR A 84 14.58 -8.57 13.67
N ILE A 85 15.72 -8.36 12.99
CA ILE A 85 17.09 -8.52 13.49
C ILE A 85 18.00 -7.37 13.01
N ALA A 86 17.87 -6.91 11.76
CA ALA A 86 18.81 -5.95 11.18
C ALA A 86 18.69 -4.56 11.82
N VAL A 87 19.70 -4.11 12.55
CA VAL A 87 19.79 -2.76 13.14
C VAL A 87 20.30 -1.79 12.06
N PRO A 88 19.73 -0.58 11.92
CA PRO A 88 18.77 0.06 12.84
C PRO A 88 17.30 -0.32 12.67
N ASP A 89 16.92 -1.03 11.61
CA ASP A 89 15.51 -1.24 11.25
C ASP A 89 14.74 -2.13 12.25
N ALA A 90 15.43 -3.02 12.96
CA ALA A 90 14.86 -3.84 14.03
C ALA A 90 14.38 -3.01 15.24
N GLU A 91 14.84 -1.76 15.34
CA GLU A 91 14.49 -0.79 16.39
C GLU A 91 13.63 0.37 15.82
N ARG A 92 13.16 0.24 14.57
CA ARG A 92 12.37 1.26 13.88
C ARG A 92 10.98 0.78 13.51
N ILE A 93 10.08 1.76 13.42
CA ILE A 93 8.73 1.64 12.88
C ILE A 93 8.63 2.70 11.80
N TYR A 94 8.67 2.30 10.52
CA TYR A 94 8.42 3.23 9.43
C TYR A 94 6.93 3.36 9.16
N VAL A 95 6.47 4.60 9.12
CA VAL A 95 5.06 4.96 8.93
C VAL A 95 4.57 4.58 7.52
N ALA A 96 5.39 4.84 6.49
CA ALA A 96 4.99 4.70 5.10
C ALA A 96 5.40 3.34 4.51
N SER A 97 6.65 3.16 4.09
CA SER A 97 7.18 1.91 3.50
C SER A 97 6.68 0.64 4.17
N ASP A 98 6.82 0.52 5.49
CA ASP A 98 6.29 -0.63 6.22
C ASP A 98 4.78 -0.52 6.48
N ASN A 99 4.33 0.48 7.23
CA ASN A 99 3.00 0.43 7.84
C ASN A 99 1.86 0.81 6.90
N LEU A 100 2.07 1.72 5.95
CA LEU A 100 1.08 1.99 4.90
C LEU A 100 0.78 0.71 4.12
N LEU A 101 1.85 0.05 3.63
CA LEU A 101 1.74 -1.16 2.84
C LEU A 101 1.21 -2.33 3.67
N ALA A 102 1.70 -2.50 4.91
CA ALA A 102 1.25 -3.56 5.81
C ALA A 102 -0.22 -3.42 6.18
N SER A 103 -0.72 -2.19 6.36
CA SER A 103 -2.14 -1.95 6.64
C SER A 103 -3.03 -2.53 5.54
N ARG A 104 -2.59 -2.46 4.28
CA ARG A 104 -3.31 -2.99 3.12
C ARG A 104 -3.07 -4.47 2.92
N ALA A 105 -1.84 -4.95 3.08
CA ALA A 105 -1.53 -6.37 3.03
C ALA A 105 -2.31 -7.17 4.10
N LEU A 106 -2.37 -6.67 5.34
CA LEU A 106 -3.15 -7.27 6.43
C LEU A 106 -4.66 -7.30 6.12
N GLN A 107 -5.20 -6.29 5.42
CA GLN A 107 -6.59 -6.31 4.96
C GLN A 107 -6.82 -7.40 3.90
N VAL A 108 -5.93 -7.51 2.91
CA VAL A 108 -5.97 -8.57 1.88
C VAL A 108 -5.92 -9.95 2.52
N LEU A 109 -5.18 -10.11 3.61
CA LEU A 109 -5.04 -11.35 4.38
C LEU A 109 -6.16 -11.58 5.42
N GLY A 110 -7.14 -10.67 5.53
CA GLY A 110 -8.24 -10.74 6.48
C GLY A 110 -7.78 -10.73 7.95
N SER A 111 -6.72 -9.99 8.28
CA SER A 111 -6.26 -9.80 9.65
C SER A 111 -7.10 -8.74 10.37
N GLN A 112 -7.44 -9.00 11.63
CA GLN A 112 -8.13 -8.01 12.48
C GLN A 112 -7.21 -6.87 12.91
N ILE A 113 -5.89 -7.09 12.94
CA ILE A 113 -4.90 -6.04 13.27
C ILE A 113 -4.92 -4.92 12.22
N ALA A 114 -5.32 -5.23 10.98
CA ALA A 114 -5.34 -4.26 9.90
C ALA A 114 -6.15 -3.00 10.24
N TYR A 115 -7.29 -3.16 10.93
CA TYR A 115 -8.10 -2.04 11.40
C TYR A 115 -7.34 -1.11 12.34
N ASN A 116 -6.59 -1.68 13.30
CA ASN A 116 -5.83 -0.90 14.27
C ASN A 116 -4.72 -0.11 13.59
N VAL A 117 -3.98 -0.74 12.67
CA VAL A 117 -2.90 -0.09 11.92
C VAL A 117 -3.45 1.05 11.08
N CYS A 118 -4.54 0.82 10.31
CA CYS A 118 -5.18 1.85 9.50
C CYS A 118 -5.62 3.04 10.36
N ARG A 119 -6.35 2.76 11.45
CA ARG A 119 -6.84 3.81 12.35
C ARG A 119 -5.69 4.62 12.94
N THR A 120 -4.59 3.97 13.32
CA THR A 120 -3.41 4.66 13.85
C THR A 120 -2.78 5.57 12.80
N LEU A 121 -2.61 5.09 11.57
CA LEU A 121 -2.09 5.89 10.46
C LEU A 121 -2.97 7.10 10.16
N ASP A 122 -4.30 6.91 10.09
CA ASP A 122 -5.25 7.98 9.79
C ASP A 122 -5.28 9.06 10.88
N LEU A 123 -5.27 8.66 12.15
CA LEU A 123 -5.40 9.58 13.27
C LEU A 123 -4.11 10.36 13.59
N TYR A 124 -2.94 9.75 13.38
CA TYR A 124 -1.68 10.28 13.90
C TYR A 124 -0.62 10.56 12.85
N TYR A 125 -0.75 10.01 11.63
CA TYR A 125 0.31 9.99 10.64
C TYR A 125 -0.16 10.36 9.22
N ASN A 126 -1.23 11.15 9.10
CA ASN A 126 -1.77 11.60 7.82
C ASN A 126 -2.04 10.44 6.84
N GLY A 127 -2.62 9.35 7.35
CA GLY A 127 -2.91 8.14 6.56
C GLY A 127 -1.68 7.28 6.23
N GLY A 128 -0.49 7.68 6.68
CA GLY A 128 0.77 6.97 6.43
C GLY A 128 1.46 7.37 5.13
N PHE A 129 1.04 8.45 4.47
CA PHE A 129 1.59 8.87 3.18
C PHE A 129 2.94 9.59 3.32
N ASP A 130 3.83 9.31 2.38
CA ASP A 130 5.14 9.95 2.24
C ASP A 130 5.38 10.55 0.84
N GLY A 131 4.38 10.49 -0.04
CA GLY A 131 4.50 11.02 -1.39
C GLY A 131 4.93 9.98 -2.41
N GLN A 132 5.28 8.75 -2.00
CA GLN A 132 5.83 7.71 -2.88
C GLN A 132 5.09 6.38 -2.75
N HIS A 133 5.07 5.77 -1.56
CA HIS A 133 4.61 4.39 -1.38
C HIS A 133 3.10 4.21 -1.63
N GLU A 134 2.32 5.28 -1.49
CA GLU A 134 0.88 5.23 -1.72
C GLU A 134 0.49 4.89 -3.18
N ILE A 135 1.44 4.95 -4.11
CA ILE A 135 1.23 4.50 -5.49
C ILE A 135 0.86 3.02 -5.59
N LEU A 136 1.39 2.19 -4.70
CA LEU A 136 1.09 0.76 -4.64
C LEU A 136 -0.32 0.46 -4.12
N ILE A 137 -1.04 1.47 -3.65
CA ILE A 137 -2.43 1.36 -3.19
C ILE A 137 -3.38 2.23 -4.01
N GLY A 138 -2.94 2.68 -5.19
CA GLY A 138 -3.76 3.42 -6.14
C GLY A 138 -3.93 4.91 -5.84
N VAL A 139 -3.08 5.50 -4.99
CA VAL A 139 -3.03 6.95 -4.77
C VAL A 139 -1.86 7.52 -5.58
N ARG A 140 -2.04 8.65 -6.26
CA ARG A 140 -0.97 9.21 -7.08
C ARG A 140 0.17 9.70 -6.19
N ALA A 141 1.37 9.17 -6.42
CA ALA A 141 2.60 9.65 -5.79
C ALA A 141 2.92 11.10 -6.21
N GLU A 142 3.17 11.95 -5.22
CA GLU A 142 3.68 13.32 -5.41
C GLU A 142 5.15 13.29 -5.85
N HIS A 143 5.95 12.44 -5.20
CA HIS A 143 7.39 12.31 -5.33
C HIS A 143 7.78 10.90 -5.76
N ILE A 144 8.82 10.77 -6.58
CA ILE A 144 9.44 9.48 -6.89
C ILE A 144 10.95 9.70 -6.89
N GLY A 145 11.64 9.02 -5.96
CA GLY A 145 13.08 9.12 -5.77
C GLY A 145 13.54 8.38 -4.52
N GLY A 146 14.87 8.27 -4.33
CA GLY A 146 15.43 7.79 -3.08
C GLY A 146 15.00 8.64 -1.88
N ALA A 147 15.05 8.07 -0.69
CA ALA A 147 14.83 8.80 0.54
C ALA A 147 15.94 9.86 0.72
N THR A 148 15.57 11.13 0.88
CA THR A 148 16.49 12.27 1.08
C THR A 148 16.59 12.69 2.54
N GLY A 149 15.75 12.13 3.42
CA GLY A 149 15.71 12.49 4.82
C GLY A 149 14.84 11.57 5.67
N LEU A 150 14.83 11.84 6.97
CA LEU A 150 14.05 11.06 7.94
C LEU A 150 13.37 11.99 8.95
N VAL A 151 12.03 11.98 8.96
CA VAL A 151 11.25 12.63 10.02
C VAL A 151 11.12 11.69 11.20
N VAL A 152 11.44 12.17 12.40
CA VAL A 152 11.30 11.43 13.65
C VAL A 152 10.19 12.06 14.48
N TYR A 153 9.15 11.28 14.81
CA TYR A 153 7.91 11.78 15.43
C TYR A 153 7.97 12.01 16.96
N ASN A 154 9.16 11.91 17.58
CA ASN A 154 9.48 12.01 19.03
C ASN A 154 9.04 10.85 19.97
N LYS A 155 9.89 10.66 21.01
CA LYS A 155 9.98 9.61 22.05
C LYS A 155 9.98 8.18 21.51
N THR A 156 10.97 7.43 21.94
CA THR A 156 10.95 5.99 21.84
C THR A 156 9.71 5.43 22.53
N ILE A 157 9.09 4.43 21.90
CA ILE A 157 7.99 3.68 22.51
C ILE A 157 8.58 2.38 23.02
N TYR A 158 8.55 2.19 24.34
CA TYR A 158 8.86 0.90 24.92
C TYR A 158 7.71 -0.07 24.64
N SER A 159 8.04 -1.23 24.07
CA SER A 159 7.09 -2.32 23.87
C SER A 159 7.34 -3.43 24.89
N GLU A 160 6.31 -3.78 25.66
CA GLU A 160 6.38 -4.92 26.58
C GLU A 160 6.51 -6.24 25.83
N LYS A 161 5.84 -6.34 24.67
CA LYS A 161 5.90 -7.54 23.81
C LYS A 161 7.33 -7.86 23.35
N PHE A 162 8.09 -6.84 22.99
CA PHE A 162 9.44 -6.99 22.44
C PHE A 162 10.55 -6.74 23.47
N GLY A 163 10.21 -6.19 24.64
CA GLY A 163 11.18 -5.85 25.68
C GLY A 163 12.19 -4.79 25.24
N MET A 164 11.81 -3.88 24.33
CA MET A 164 12.71 -2.91 23.74
C MET A 164 12.02 -1.61 23.34
N GLU A 165 12.82 -0.59 23.03
CA GLU A 165 12.38 0.72 22.58
C GLU A 165 12.37 0.81 21.05
N PHE A 166 11.30 1.39 20.49
CA PHE A 166 11.18 1.66 19.06
C PHE A 166 11.17 3.15 18.75
N THR A 167 11.86 3.54 17.68
CA THR A 167 11.75 4.87 17.09
C THR A 167 10.73 4.86 15.95
N ILE A 168 9.73 5.73 16.01
CA ILE A 168 8.78 5.93 14.92
C ILE A 168 9.32 7.01 13.97
N CYS A 169 9.45 6.64 12.70
CA CYS A 169 9.99 7.51 11.67
C CYS A 169 9.20 7.43 10.36
N ARG A 170 9.38 8.43 9.51
CA ARG A 170 8.90 8.48 8.13
C ARG A 170 10.03 8.98 7.24
N GLU A 171 10.26 8.29 6.14
CA GLU A 171 11.21 8.72 5.12
C GLU A 171 10.68 9.95 4.38
N VAL A 172 11.59 10.82 3.98
CA VAL A 172 11.26 11.99 3.17
C VAL A 172 11.74 11.69 1.76
N HIS A 173 10.84 11.81 0.79
CA HIS A 173 11.16 11.68 -0.63
C HIS A 173 11.02 13.04 -1.29
N GLU A 174 12.00 13.41 -2.12
CA GLU A 174 11.95 14.62 -2.94
C GLU A 174 12.06 14.25 -4.42
N THR A 175 11.34 14.98 -5.28
CA THR A 175 11.41 14.77 -6.72
C THR A 175 12.78 15.20 -7.25
N GLY A 176 13.45 14.31 -7.99
CA GLY A 176 14.64 14.66 -8.77
C GLY A 176 15.99 14.49 -8.05
N GLY A 177 16.03 13.79 -6.91
CA GLY A 177 17.28 13.42 -6.24
C GLY A 177 18.12 12.41 -7.04
N ASP A 178 17.47 11.41 -7.65
CA ASP A 178 18.13 10.33 -8.39
C ASP A 178 17.62 10.22 -9.84
N SER A 179 18.48 9.71 -10.72
CA SER A 179 18.08 9.26 -12.06
C SER A 179 17.26 7.98 -11.91
N TYR A 180 15.94 8.12 -11.85
CA TYR A 180 15.00 7.01 -11.58
C TYR A 180 15.19 5.81 -12.53
N ASP A 181 15.68 6.06 -13.75
CA ASP A 181 15.96 5.08 -14.80
C ASP A 181 17.13 4.14 -14.47
N LYS A 182 17.83 4.38 -13.36
CA LYS A 182 18.92 3.52 -12.86
C LYS A 182 18.53 2.59 -11.71
N TYR A 183 17.26 2.64 -11.28
CA TYR A 183 16.73 1.89 -10.15
C TYR A 183 15.43 1.21 -10.55
N ALA A 184 15.38 -0.11 -10.44
CA ALA A 184 14.27 -0.92 -10.94
C ALA A 184 12.95 -0.63 -10.23
N ASP A 185 12.99 -0.37 -8.92
CA ASP A 185 11.84 0.00 -8.11
C ASP A 185 11.29 1.40 -8.50
N LEU A 186 12.18 2.37 -8.71
CA LEU A 186 11.77 3.71 -9.16
C LEU A 186 11.17 3.67 -10.57
N ILE A 187 11.72 2.87 -11.49
CA ILE A 187 11.10 2.62 -12.80
C ILE A 187 9.66 2.12 -12.64
N VAL A 188 9.42 1.17 -11.72
CA VAL A 188 8.08 0.66 -11.45
C VAL A 188 7.15 1.76 -10.94
N TYR A 189 7.59 2.57 -9.98
CA TYR A 189 6.78 3.69 -9.48
C TYR A 189 6.48 4.71 -10.59
N VAL A 190 7.45 5.07 -11.42
CA VAL A 190 7.20 5.97 -12.56
C VAL A 190 6.22 5.33 -13.54
N ALA A 191 6.36 4.04 -13.84
CA ALA A 191 5.47 3.33 -14.77
C ALA A 191 4.02 3.30 -14.26
N LEU A 192 3.82 3.02 -12.97
CA LEU A 192 2.49 3.06 -12.35
C LEU A 192 1.91 4.48 -12.40
N LYS A 193 2.74 5.51 -12.15
CA LYS A 193 2.30 6.92 -12.20
C LYS A 193 1.84 7.29 -13.60
N ARG A 194 2.57 6.89 -14.64
CA ARG A 194 2.20 7.06 -16.05
C ARG A 194 0.91 6.33 -16.39
N LEU A 195 0.78 5.09 -15.93
CA LEU A 195 -0.43 4.29 -16.14
C LEU A 195 -1.67 4.94 -15.51
N MET A 196 -1.57 5.44 -14.27
CA MET A 196 -2.62 6.18 -13.57
C MET A 196 -2.96 7.54 -14.21
N SER A 197 -2.09 8.06 -15.07
CA SER A 197 -2.32 9.24 -15.91
C SER A 197 -2.94 8.90 -17.26
N GLY A 198 -3.20 7.61 -17.55
CA GLY A 198 -3.73 7.13 -18.82
C GLY A 198 -2.67 6.90 -19.90
N ASP A 199 -1.38 7.02 -19.55
CA ASP A 199 -0.27 6.88 -20.49
C ASP A 199 0.26 5.44 -20.51
N PHE A 200 -0.50 4.56 -21.17
CA PHE A 200 -0.16 3.15 -21.29
C PHE A 200 1.14 2.90 -22.06
N GLU A 201 1.39 3.66 -23.14
CA GLU A 201 2.57 3.41 -23.98
C GLU A 201 3.85 3.81 -23.25
N GLU A 202 3.85 4.89 -22.47
CA GLU A 202 5.00 5.24 -21.63
C GLU A 202 5.21 4.22 -20.50
N ALA A 203 4.14 3.78 -19.82
CA ALA A 203 4.24 2.73 -18.80
C ALA A 203 4.79 1.41 -19.36
N LYS A 204 4.42 1.06 -20.61
CA LYS A 204 4.97 -0.08 -21.34
C LYS A 204 6.44 0.10 -21.68
N THR A 205 6.86 1.30 -22.11
CA THR A 205 8.29 1.60 -22.37
C THR A 205 9.12 1.48 -21.10
N LEU A 206 8.59 1.91 -19.96
CA LEU A 206 9.24 1.75 -18.66
C LEU A 206 9.30 0.28 -18.22
N MET A 207 8.29 -0.53 -18.54
CA MET A 207 8.38 -1.98 -18.35
C MET A 207 9.46 -2.62 -19.24
N ASP A 208 9.66 -2.12 -20.47
CA ASP A 208 10.77 -2.57 -21.32
C ASP A 208 12.12 -2.21 -20.68
N LEU A 209 12.28 -0.98 -20.19
CA LEU A 209 13.48 -0.54 -19.47
C LEU A 209 13.75 -1.38 -18.20
N LEU A 210 12.71 -1.70 -17.42
CA LEU A 210 12.83 -2.59 -16.26
C LEU A 210 13.35 -3.98 -16.68
N MET A 211 12.87 -4.51 -17.80
CA MET A 211 13.27 -5.82 -18.29
C MET A 211 14.67 -5.83 -18.91
N ASP A 212 15.21 -4.69 -19.34
CA ASP A 212 16.61 -4.58 -19.75
C ASP A 212 17.58 -4.78 -18.56
N MET A 213 17.11 -4.53 -17.32
CA MET A 213 17.88 -4.81 -16.10
C MET A 213 17.79 -6.29 -15.66
N TRP A 214 16.88 -7.07 -16.24
CA TRP A 214 16.67 -8.47 -15.87
C TRP A 214 17.72 -9.39 -16.47
N ASP A 215 18.49 -10.08 -15.63
CA ASP A 215 19.59 -10.95 -16.06
C ASP A 215 19.25 -12.46 -16.05
N GLY A 216 17.98 -12.81 -15.83
CA GLY A 216 17.53 -14.19 -15.64
C GLY A 216 17.35 -14.61 -14.19
N TYR A 217 17.89 -13.84 -13.24
CA TYR A 217 17.79 -14.09 -11.81
C TYR A 217 17.24 -12.92 -11.02
N GLY A 218 17.56 -11.68 -11.40
CA GLY A 218 17.12 -10.47 -10.72
C GLY A 218 17.35 -9.22 -11.56
N PHE A 219 17.11 -8.05 -10.97
CA PHE A 219 17.33 -6.76 -11.60
C PHE A 219 18.71 -6.23 -11.21
N ARG A 220 19.63 -6.13 -12.18
CA ARG A 220 20.99 -5.58 -11.99
C ARG A 220 20.97 -4.07 -12.18
N ASP A 221 20.41 -3.39 -11.20
CA ASP A 221 20.36 -1.92 -11.15
C ASP A 221 21.47 -1.34 -10.26
N THR A 222 21.44 -0.04 -10.01
CA THR A 222 22.50 0.63 -9.23
C THR A 222 22.66 0.06 -7.82
N ALA A 223 21.56 -0.37 -7.18
CA ALA A 223 21.62 -0.96 -5.84
C ALA A 223 22.34 -2.33 -5.88
N TRP A 224 22.02 -3.15 -6.89
CA TRP A 224 22.73 -4.41 -7.11
C TRP A 224 24.23 -4.19 -7.38
N GLU A 225 24.61 -3.17 -8.16
CA GLU A 225 26.03 -2.87 -8.42
C GLU A 225 26.81 -2.50 -7.17
N ALA A 226 26.15 -1.86 -6.20
CA ALA A 226 26.75 -1.45 -4.94
C ALA A 226 26.96 -2.63 -3.98
N GLU A 227 25.99 -3.54 -3.87
CA GLU A 227 26.00 -4.60 -2.84
C GLU A 227 26.32 -6.00 -3.38
N ASN A 228 26.24 -6.20 -4.69
CA ASN A 228 26.30 -7.51 -5.33
C ASN A 228 25.24 -8.50 -4.78
N LEU A 229 24.09 -7.96 -4.37
CA LEU A 229 22.92 -8.67 -3.88
C LEU A 229 21.69 -8.19 -4.64
N TYR A 230 20.76 -9.10 -4.93
CA TYR A 230 19.48 -8.72 -5.49
C TYR A 230 18.49 -8.43 -4.37
N GLU A 231 17.76 -7.32 -4.47
CA GLU A 231 16.64 -7.03 -3.59
C GLU A 231 15.39 -7.79 -4.04
N SER A 232 14.77 -8.51 -3.12
CA SER A 232 13.67 -9.43 -3.44
C SER A 232 12.35 -8.73 -3.70
N TYR A 233 12.09 -7.55 -3.12
CA TYR A 233 10.85 -6.81 -3.34
C TYR A 233 10.70 -6.35 -4.79
N LYS A 234 11.82 -6.13 -5.50
CA LYS A 234 11.84 -5.78 -6.94
C LYS A 234 11.21 -6.86 -7.82
N LEU A 235 11.32 -8.14 -7.42
CA LEU A 235 10.61 -9.25 -8.07
C LEU A 235 9.09 -9.07 -7.99
N ALA A 236 8.59 -8.73 -6.80
CA ALA A 236 7.18 -8.48 -6.59
C ALA A 236 6.69 -7.21 -7.29
N LEU A 237 7.49 -6.14 -7.32
CA LEU A 237 7.19 -4.92 -8.06
C LEU A 237 7.06 -5.16 -9.58
N ALA A 238 7.92 -5.99 -10.18
CA ALA A 238 7.81 -6.35 -11.59
C ALA A 238 6.51 -7.12 -11.90
N VAL A 239 6.14 -8.06 -11.05
CA VAL A 239 4.86 -8.79 -11.13
C VAL A 239 3.68 -7.81 -10.99
N TYR A 240 3.77 -6.89 -10.03
CA TYR A 240 2.78 -5.85 -9.78
C TYR A 240 2.55 -5.02 -11.05
N LEU A 241 3.61 -4.45 -11.61
CA LEU A 241 3.53 -3.62 -12.82
C LEU A 241 2.97 -4.40 -14.01
N TRP A 242 3.45 -5.62 -14.24
CA TRP A 242 2.95 -6.46 -15.33
C TRP A 242 1.45 -6.76 -15.20
N ARG A 243 0.98 -7.09 -13.99
CA ARG A 243 -0.46 -7.28 -13.72
C ARG A 243 -1.26 -6.01 -14.00
N ALA A 244 -0.72 -4.83 -13.64
CA ALA A 244 -1.38 -3.56 -13.90
C ALA A 244 -1.46 -3.25 -15.41
N LEU A 245 -0.38 -3.45 -16.16
CA LEU A 245 -0.36 -3.28 -17.61
C LEU A 245 -1.30 -4.26 -18.32
N ASN A 246 -1.32 -5.53 -17.89
CA ASN A 246 -2.24 -6.52 -18.43
C ASN A 246 -3.71 -6.16 -18.14
N ALA A 247 -4.03 -5.64 -16.95
CA ALA A 247 -5.38 -5.17 -16.64
C ALA A 247 -5.79 -3.94 -17.47
N ALA A 248 -4.86 -3.00 -17.69
CA ALA A 248 -5.09 -1.85 -18.55
C ALA A 248 -5.38 -2.27 -20.00
N LYS A 249 -4.63 -3.26 -20.50
CA LYS A 249 -4.76 -3.78 -21.86
C LYS A 249 -4.53 -5.31 -21.86
N PRO A 250 -5.59 -6.14 -21.82
CA PRO A 250 -5.47 -7.60 -21.69
C PRO A 250 -4.67 -8.30 -22.79
N SER A 251 -4.50 -7.68 -23.96
CA SER A 251 -3.63 -8.18 -25.02
C SER A 251 -2.13 -8.01 -24.73
N TYR A 252 -1.75 -7.21 -23.73
CA TYR A 252 -0.38 -7.07 -23.27
C TYR A 252 0.06 -8.32 -22.49
N THR A 253 0.72 -9.24 -23.20
CA THR A 253 1.25 -10.50 -22.65
C THR A 253 2.77 -10.57 -22.72
N LYS A 254 3.42 -9.48 -23.19
CA LYS A 254 4.88 -9.36 -23.25
C LYS A 254 5.46 -9.67 -21.86
N TYR A 255 6.53 -10.44 -21.81
CA TYR A 255 7.22 -10.90 -20.59
C TYR A 255 6.47 -11.92 -19.72
N ALA A 256 5.36 -12.52 -20.15
CA ALA A 256 4.67 -13.55 -19.35
C ALA A 256 5.60 -14.67 -18.87
N ASP A 257 6.52 -15.15 -19.72
CA ASP A 257 7.51 -16.18 -19.35
C ASP A 257 8.55 -15.67 -18.35
N VAL A 258 8.98 -14.40 -18.47
CA VAL A 258 9.87 -13.75 -17.51
C VAL A 258 9.18 -13.60 -16.16
N ILE A 259 7.91 -13.19 -16.14
CA ILE A 259 7.10 -13.09 -14.92
C ILE A 259 6.89 -14.46 -14.26
N ALA A 260 6.71 -15.52 -15.05
CA ALA A 260 6.66 -16.88 -14.53
C ALA A 260 8.00 -17.26 -13.87
N ARG A 261 9.13 -16.92 -14.52
CA ARG A 261 10.47 -17.13 -13.95
C ARG A 261 10.72 -16.33 -12.68
N ILE A 262 10.32 -15.06 -12.65
CA ILE A 262 10.35 -14.20 -11.46
C ILE A 262 9.56 -14.87 -10.32
N THR A 263 8.39 -15.44 -10.62
CA THR A 263 7.57 -16.13 -9.62
C THR A 263 8.21 -17.43 -9.11
N GLU A 264 8.98 -18.14 -9.94
CA GLU A 264 9.78 -19.28 -9.48
C GLU A 264 10.90 -18.85 -8.53
N ILE A 265 11.61 -17.76 -8.85
CA ILE A 265 12.68 -17.23 -8.01
C ILE A 265 12.10 -16.70 -6.69
N ALA A 266 10.97 -16.00 -6.77
CA ALA A 266 10.17 -15.57 -5.64
C ALA A 266 9.89 -16.74 -4.66
N TYR A 267 9.54 -17.92 -5.16
CA TYR A 267 9.33 -19.09 -4.31
C TYR A 267 10.57 -19.46 -3.47
N TYR A 268 11.78 -19.36 -4.04
CA TYR A 268 13.01 -19.69 -3.32
C TYR A 268 13.35 -18.67 -2.23
N VAL A 269 13.10 -17.37 -2.46
CA VAL A 269 13.34 -16.34 -1.44
C VAL A 269 12.32 -16.38 -0.30
N CYS A 270 11.17 -17.04 -0.51
CA CYS A 270 10.11 -17.23 0.49
C CYS A 270 10.32 -18.46 1.43
N THR A 271 11.45 -19.17 1.34
CA THR A 271 11.58 -20.54 1.88
C THR A 271 11.65 -20.66 3.42
N ASP A 272 11.83 -19.56 4.17
CA ASP A 272 11.79 -19.54 5.65
C ASP A 272 10.43 -19.02 6.15
N TRP A 273 9.38 -19.79 5.83
CA TRP A 273 7.96 -19.47 5.99
C TRP A 273 7.53 -19.08 7.41
N LYS A 274 8.30 -19.40 8.45
CA LYS A 274 8.01 -18.93 9.83
C LYS A 274 8.47 -17.50 10.10
N ARG A 275 9.10 -16.83 9.12
CA ARG A 275 9.84 -15.59 9.34
C ARG A 275 9.60 -14.50 8.29
N GLY A 276 8.62 -14.58 7.39
CA GLY A 276 8.36 -13.53 6.39
C GLY A 276 9.20 -13.67 5.12
N ILE A 277 9.22 -12.63 4.27
CA ILE A 277 9.97 -12.64 3.00
C ILE A 277 11.35 -11.99 3.20
N ARG A 278 12.41 -12.71 2.78
CA ARG A 278 13.80 -12.23 2.87
C ARG A 278 14.02 -11.02 1.97
N THR A 279 14.69 -9.98 2.45
CA THR A 279 14.91 -8.73 1.69
C THR A 279 15.87 -8.90 0.53
N HIS A 280 16.81 -9.84 0.61
CA HIS A 280 17.85 -10.03 -0.41
C HIS A 280 18.00 -11.49 -0.83
N TYR A 281 18.76 -11.70 -1.89
CA TYR A 281 19.28 -13.00 -2.28
C TYR A 281 20.49 -12.83 -3.19
N ARG A 282 21.26 -13.90 -3.33
CA ARG A 282 22.32 -14.03 -4.32
C ARG A 282 22.16 -15.30 -5.13
N VAL A 283 22.93 -15.40 -6.19
CA VAL A 283 22.99 -16.59 -7.04
C VAL A 283 24.38 -17.18 -6.99
N VAL A 284 24.45 -18.47 -6.64
CA VAL A 284 25.71 -19.23 -6.60
C VAL A 284 25.50 -20.51 -7.38
N ASP A 285 26.33 -20.75 -8.40
CA ASP A 285 26.23 -21.92 -9.27
C ASP A 285 24.81 -22.14 -9.82
N GLY A 286 24.15 -21.05 -10.19
CA GLY A 286 22.78 -21.04 -10.70
C GLY A 286 21.67 -21.27 -9.67
N ARG A 287 22.01 -21.35 -8.38
CA ARG A 287 21.05 -21.53 -7.27
C ARG A 287 20.77 -20.21 -6.57
N VAL A 288 19.49 -19.96 -6.29
CA VAL A 288 19.02 -18.81 -5.51
C VAL A 288 19.25 -19.11 -4.02
N ILE A 289 20.03 -18.26 -3.36
CA ILE A 289 20.33 -18.33 -1.93
C ILE A 289 19.71 -17.10 -1.27
N PRO A 290 18.65 -17.25 -0.45
CA PRO A 290 18.01 -16.14 0.25
C PRO A 290 18.96 -15.53 1.30
N GLU A 291 19.00 -14.21 1.37
CA GLU A 291 19.86 -13.43 2.28
C GLU A 291 19.10 -12.22 2.87
N GLY A 292 19.75 -11.52 3.79
CA GLY A 292 19.14 -10.40 4.50
C GLY A 292 18.12 -10.81 5.55
N ASP A 293 17.54 -9.81 6.20
CA ASP A 293 16.45 -9.99 7.16
C ASP A 293 15.13 -10.22 6.45
N CYS A 294 14.11 -10.65 7.17
CA CYS A 294 12.74 -10.51 6.70
C CYS A 294 12.15 -9.22 7.27
N ASN A 295 11.51 -8.41 6.42
CA ASN A 295 10.93 -7.14 6.84
C ASN A 295 9.45 -7.02 6.44
N VAL A 296 8.78 -6.05 7.04
CA VAL A 296 7.35 -5.80 6.88
C VAL A 296 7.04 -5.25 5.49
N GLU A 297 7.83 -4.30 5.01
CA GLU A 297 7.71 -3.73 3.66
C GLU A 297 7.76 -4.80 2.57
N THR A 298 8.85 -5.57 2.45
CA THR A 298 9.03 -6.61 1.42
C THR A 298 7.88 -7.60 1.47
N THR A 299 7.55 -8.07 2.67
CA THR A 299 6.43 -9.02 2.82
C THR A 299 5.10 -8.42 2.37
N SER A 300 4.87 -7.14 2.67
CA SER A 300 3.65 -6.43 2.27
C SER A 300 3.59 -6.24 0.75
N ILE A 301 4.69 -5.85 0.10
CA ILE A 301 4.76 -5.71 -1.36
C ILE A 301 4.46 -7.04 -2.05
N TYR A 302 4.98 -8.16 -1.55
CA TYR A 302 4.64 -9.49 -2.07
C TYR A 302 3.15 -9.80 -1.95
N VAL A 303 2.54 -9.54 -0.79
CA VAL A 303 1.11 -9.73 -0.59
C VAL A 303 0.30 -8.86 -1.56
N LEU A 304 0.64 -7.57 -1.71
CA LEU A 304 -0.04 -6.67 -2.62
C LEU A 304 0.12 -7.11 -4.08
N ALA A 305 1.33 -7.48 -4.49
CA ALA A 305 1.63 -7.89 -5.86
C ALA A 305 0.96 -9.20 -6.28
N TYR A 306 0.79 -10.16 -5.35
CA TYR A 306 0.30 -11.50 -5.68
C TYR A 306 -1.16 -11.77 -5.26
N LEU A 307 -1.62 -11.19 -4.15
CA LEU A 307 -2.93 -11.50 -3.57
C LEU A 307 -3.95 -10.36 -3.69
N SER A 308 -3.50 -9.11 -3.85
CA SER A 308 -4.45 -7.99 -3.93
C SER A 308 -4.97 -7.75 -5.35
N ASP A 309 -6.04 -6.98 -5.43
CA ASP A 309 -6.57 -6.44 -6.68
C ASP A 309 -6.03 -5.04 -7.02
N TYR A 310 -5.13 -4.45 -6.21
CA TYR A 310 -4.57 -3.13 -6.47
C TYR A 310 -3.89 -2.99 -7.84
N PRO A 311 -3.06 -3.94 -8.32
CA PRO A 311 -2.52 -3.87 -9.67
C PRO A 311 -3.61 -3.76 -10.74
N VAL A 312 -4.67 -4.58 -10.59
CA VAL A 312 -5.79 -4.60 -11.53
C VAL A 312 -6.54 -3.27 -11.51
N ARG A 313 -6.85 -2.76 -10.31
CA ARG A 313 -7.51 -1.45 -10.14
C ARG A 313 -6.71 -0.34 -10.80
N ILE A 314 -5.41 -0.25 -10.54
CA ILE A 314 -4.52 0.75 -11.16
C ILE A 314 -4.53 0.64 -12.68
N GLY A 315 -4.46 -0.58 -13.21
CA GLY A 315 -4.57 -0.80 -14.65
C GLY A 315 -5.91 -0.29 -15.22
N LEU A 316 -7.02 -0.54 -14.53
CA LEU A 316 -8.34 -0.05 -14.96
C LEU A 316 -8.47 1.48 -14.89
N MET A 317 -7.77 2.16 -13.98
CA MET A 317 -7.76 3.63 -13.91
C MET A 317 -7.23 4.29 -15.18
N SER A 318 -6.41 3.59 -15.97
CA SER A 318 -5.88 4.12 -17.22
C SER A 318 -6.91 4.17 -18.34
N GLN A 319 -8.09 3.55 -18.16
CA GLN A 319 -9.13 3.49 -19.18
C GLN A 319 -9.99 4.75 -19.16
N LYS A 320 -10.30 5.31 -20.35
CA LYS A 320 -11.00 6.61 -20.52
C LYS A 320 -12.37 6.72 -19.82
N ASN A 321 -12.99 5.60 -19.45
CA ASN A 321 -14.30 5.54 -18.81
C ASN A 321 -14.23 5.27 -17.30
N TRP A 322 -13.02 5.20 -16.72
CA TRP A 322 -12.89 5.07 -15.27
C TRP A 322 -13.31 6.38 -14.61
N ASP A 323 -14.41 6.32 -13.86
CA ASP A 323 -15.01 7.48 -13.22
C ASP A 323 -14.05 8.07 -12.18
N LYS A 324 -13.55 9.28 -12.45
CA LYS A 324 -12.61 10.00 -11.57
C LYS A 324 -13.22 10.38 -10.22
N THR A 325 -14.53 10.21 -10.03
CA THR A 325 -15.17 10.38 -8.72
C THR A 325 -14.94 9.19 -7.77
N VAL A 326 -14.43 8.06 -8.27
CA VAL A 326 -14.01 6.87 -7.50
C VAL A 326 -12.59 7.07 -6.91
N GLU A 327 -12.13 8.32 -6.78
CA GLU A 327 -10.81 8.69 -6.25
C GLU A 327 -10.57 8.27 -4.79
N ASP A 328 -11.61 7.82 -4.07
CA ASP A 328 -11.48 7.30 -2.70
C ASP A 328 -11.15 5.79 -2.67
N PHE A 329 -9.95 5.42 -3.15
CA PHE A 329 -9.35 4.10 -2.89
C PHE A 329 -9.03 3.85 -1.40
N ARG A 330 -9.36 4.81 -0.52
CA ARG A 330 -9.20 4.73 0.94
C ARG A 330 -9.96 3.56 1.56
N ALA A 331 -10.98 3.03 0.90
CA ALA A 331 -11.79 1.94 1.41
C ALA A 331 -11.58 0.63 0.62
N TYR A 332 -10.58 -0.17 1.02
CA TYR A 332 -10.95 -1.58 1.20
C TYR A 332 -12.05 -1.57 2.27
N PRO A 333 -13.26 -2.09 2.02
CA PRO A 333 -14.35 -1.98 2.97
C PRO A 333 -13.92 -2.63 4.29
N LEU A 334 -13.74 -1.80 5.32
CA LEU A 334 -13.47 -2.23 6.69
C LEU A 334 -14.73 -2.91 7.24
N THR A 335 -14.89 -4.22 7.02
CA THR A 335 -15.87 -5.01 7.75
C THR A 335 -15.21 -5.59 8.99
N PHE A 336 -15.12 -4.80 10.06
CA PHE A 336 -14.63 -5.26 11.36
C PHE A 336 -15.62 -4.97 12.49
N PRO A 337 -15.82 -5.91 13.44
CA PRO A 337 -16.53 -5.61 14.68
C PRO A 337 -15.73 -4.57 15.47
N THR A 338 -16.42 -3.54 15.97
CA THR A 338 -15.85 -2.48 16.80
C THR A 338 -15.25 -3.05 18.09
N GLN A 339 -13.93 -2.96 18.24
CA GLN A 339 -13.25 -3.07 19.54
C GLN A 339 -12.64 -1.72 19.93
N THR A 340 -12.96 -1.30 21.14
CA THR A 340 -12.34 -0.15 21.82
C THR A 340 -10.95 -0.53 22.31
N LEU A 341 -9.93 0.20 21.85
CA LEU A 341 -8.55 0.10 22.35
C LEU A 341 -8.06 1.49 22.75
N ASN A 342 -7.14 1.52 23.71
CA ASN A 342 -6.56 2.75 24.24
C ASN A 342 -5.82 3.53 23.14
N ALA A 343 -6.08 4.83 23.07
CA ALA A 343 -5.44 5.74 22.12
C ALA A 343 -3.93 5.87 22.41
N PRO A 344 -3.04 5.80 21.40
CA PRO A 344 -1.65 6.15 21.60
C PRO A 344 -1.51 7.63 21.99
N LYS A 345 -0.46 7.95 22.76
CA LYS A 345 -0.19 9.30 23.25
C LYS A 345 0.03 10.28 22.08
N LYS A 346 -0.39 11.54 22.25
CA LYS A 346 -0.24 12.61 21.24
C LYS A 346 1.20 12.68 20.70
N VAL A 347 1.31 12.68 19.37
CA VAL A 347 2.57 12.67 18.61
C VAL A 347 3.03 14.11 18.34
N HIS A 348 4.35 14.39 18.41
CA HIS A 348 4.93 15.70 18.13
C HIS A 348 6.05 15.60 17.08
N GLU A 349 5.84 16.11 15.88
CA GLU A 349 6.82 16.03 14.78
C GLU A 349 8.11 16.83 15.07
N LYS A 350 9.28 16.22 14.82
CA LYS A 350 10.55 16.94 14.68
C LYS A 350 11.28 16.49 13.41
N PRO A 351 11.58 17.41 12.48
CA PRO A 351 12.40 17.08 11.31
C PRO A 351 13.86 16.85 11.73
N VAL A 352 14.48 15.80 11.21
CA VAL A 352 15.93 15.56 11.30
C VAL A 352 16.46 15.42 9.87
N LYS A 353 17.52 16.16 9.51
CA LYS A 353 18.18 15.97 8.22
C LYS A 353 19.04 14.71 8.29
N ALA A 354 18.93 13.84 7.29
CA ALA A 354 19.84 12.70 7.16
C ALA A 354 21.27 13.22 6.89
N SER A 355 22.25 12.59 7.54
CA SER A 355 23.69 12.88 7.42
C SER A 355 24.31 12.23 6.20
#